data_AF-A0A6C9EGQ7-F1
#
_entry.id   AF-A0A6C9EGQ7-F1
#
_cell.length_a   1.000
_cell.length_b   1.000
_cell.length_c   1.000
_cell.angle_alpha   90.00
_cell.angle_beta   90.00
_cell.angle_gamma   90.00
#
_symmetry.space_group_name_H-M   'P 1'
#
loop_
_entity.id
_entity.type
_entity.pdbx_description
1 polymer ?
#
loop_
_entity_poly.entity_id
_entity_poly.type
_entity_poly.pdbx_seq_one_letter_code
_entity_poly.pdbx_strand_id
1 'polypeptide(L)'
;MVVRLTEDKVRTEADAVLGLSALDGKDGARSGTGQITTFNQLGFQGVQDKPDGWYLPSNRNDVALVLEAKASTIPLGRPQAEELLKNIRIVNEQYHKTVGLLY
;
A
#
# COMPACT_ATOMS: atom_id res chain seq x y z
N MET A 1 -10.73 -12.26 24.70
CA MET A 1 -10.41 -13.24 23.64
C MET A 1 -9.58 -12.48 22.60
N VAL A 2 -8.34 -12.89 22.32
CA VAL A 2 -7.50 -12.18 21.33
C VAL A 2 -8.02 -12.53 19.93
N VAL A 3 -8.51 -11.55 19.19
CA VAL A 3 -8.95 -11.75 17.80
C VAL A 3 -7.70 -11.97 16.94
N ARG A 4 -7.61 -13.14 16.30
CA ARG A 4 -6.54 -13.46 15.35
C ARG A 4 -7.06 -13.27 13.93
N LEU A 5 -6.54 -12.27 13.25
CA LEU A 5 -6.92 -11.91 11.89
C LEU A 5 -5.83 -12.36 10.93
N THR A 6 -6.24 -12.93 9.80
CA THR A 6 -5.34 -13.18 8.68
C THR A 6 -4.94 -11.85 8.04
N GLU A 7 -3.83 -11.84 7.31
CA GLU A 7 -3.36 -10.65 6.59
C GLU A 7 -4.44 -10.07 5.65
N ASP A 8 -5.18 -10.93 4.93
CA ASP A 8 -6.32 -10.52 4.10
C ASP A 8 -7.40 -9.77 4.89
N LYS A 9 -7.71 -10.22 6.12
CA LYS A 9 -8.69 -9.55 6.98
C LYS A 9 -8.16 -8.22 7.48
N VAL A 10 -6.90 -8.17 7.92
CA VAL A 10 -6.24 -6.94 8.34
C VAL A 10 -6.19 -5.91 7.21
N ARG A 11 -5.89 -6.34 5.98
CA ARG A 11 -5.90 -5.50 4.77
C ARG A 11 -7.30 -4.98 4.43
N THR A 12 -8.32 -5.83 4.57
CA THR A 12 -9.73 -5.40 4.39
C THR A 12 -10.12 -4.36 5.46
N GLU A 13 -9.69 -4.54 6.71
CA GLU A 13 -9.91 -3.55 7.78
C GLU A 13 -9.15 -2.25 7.50
N ALA A 14 -7.91 -2.32 7.03
CA ALA A 14 -7.14 -1.14 6.64
C ALA A 14 -7.84 -0.36 5.51
N ASP A 15 -8.35 -1.06 4.49
CA ASP A 15 -9.12 -0.44 3.42
C ASP A 15 -10.41 0.22 3.93
N ALA A 16 -11.12 -0.41 4.87
CA ALA A 16 -12.32 0.16 5.47
C ALA A 16 -12.04 1.44 6.26
N VAL A 17 -10.87 1.54 6.91
CA VAL A 17 -10.44 2.73 7.67
C VAL A 17 -9.92 3.83 6.76
N LEU A 18 -9.08 3.47 5.78
CA LEU A 18 -8.39 4.43 4.91
C LEU A 18 -9.24 4.82 3.69
N GLY A 19 -10.21 4.00 3.32
CA GLY A 19 -11.06 4.19 2.15
C GLY A 19 -10.32 4.08 0.81
N LEU A 20 -9.21 3.34 0.73
CA LEU A 20 -8.33 3.34 -0.44
C LEU A 20 -9.07 2.90 -1.71
N SER A 21 -9.84 1.81 -1.65
CA SER A 21 -10.61 1.34 -2.82
C SER A 21 -11.67 2.34 -3.27
N ALA A 22 -12.24 3.13 -2.35
CA ALA A 22 -13.24 4.15 -2.67
C ALA A 22 -12.64 5.42 -3.29
N LEU A 23 -11.32 5.60 -3.18
CA LEU A 23 -10.59 6.72 -3.78
C LEU A 23 -10.12 6.43 -5.21
N ASP A 24 -10.28 5.20 -5.71
CA ASP A 24 -9.83 4.87 -7.07
C ASP A 24 -10.61 5.67 -8.13
N GLY A 25 -9.88 6.28 -9.06
CA GLY A 25 -10.44 7.15 -10.09
C GLY A 25 -10.86 8.55 -9.61
N LYS A 26 -10.92 8.80 -8.30
CA LYS A 26 -11.26 10.12 -7.76
C LYS A 26 -10.12 11.11 -8.06
N ASP A 27 -10.46 12.24 -8.69
CA ASP A 27 -9.49 13.27 -9.10
C ASP A 27 -8.32 12.72 -9.96
N GLY A 28 -8.57 11.60 -10.65
CA GLY A 28 -7.57 10.88 -11.46
C GLY A 28 -6.53 10.09 -10.64
N ALA A 29 -6.73 9.95 -9.33
CA ALA A 29 -5.87 9.11 -8.49
C ALA A 29 -6.09 7.63 -8.82
N ARG A 30 -5.04 6.83 -8.65
CA ARG A 30 -5.10 5.36 -8.68
C ARG A 30 -4.97 4.87 -7.26
N SER A 31 -5.95 4.13 -6.75
CA SER A 31 -6.00 3.77 -5.34
C SER A 31 -6.61 2.39 -5.14
N GLY A 32 -6.30 1.73 -4.04
CA GLY A 32 -6.89 0.43 -3.72
C GLY A 32 -6.04 -0.43 -2.81
N THR A 33 -6.55 -1.62 -2.52
CA THR A 33 -5.84 -2.68 -1.81
C THR A 33 -5.89 -3.99 -2.59
N GLY A 34 -4.87 -4.83 -2.47
CA GLY A 34 -4.78 -6.03 -3.30
C GLY A 34 -3.46 -6.76 -3.19
N GLN A 35 -3.44 -8.07 -3.47
CA GLN A 35 -2.21 -8.86 -3.56
C GLN A 35 -1.92 -9.37 -4.98
N ILE A 36 -2.72 -8.93 -5.96
CA ILE A 36 -2.60 -9.37 -7.37
C ILE A 36 -1.98 -8.25 -8.21
N THR A 37 -2.35 -7.00 -7.94
CA THR A 37 -1.90 -5.82 -8.68
C THR A 37 -0.41 -5.57 -8.44
N THR A 38 0.38 -5.57 -9.51
CA THR A 38 1.80 -5.25 -9.48
C THR A 38 2.04 -3.75 -9.65
N PHE A 39 3.17 -3.27 -9.18
CA PHE A 39 3.64 -1.91 -9.47
C PHE A 39 3.75 -1.63 -10.98
N ASN A 40 4.10 -2.63 -11.79
CA ASN A 40 4.07 -2.52 -13.26
C ASN A 40 2.67 -2.20 -13.79
N GLN A 41 1.64 -2.86 -13.27
CA GLN A 41 0.25 -2.49 -13.59
C GLN A 41 -0.09 -1.09 -13.08
N LEU A 42 0.49 -0.65 -11.96
CA LEU A 42 0.36 0.71 -11.41
C LEU A 42 1.19 1.78 -12.15
N GLY A 43 1.90 1.42 -13.22
CA GLY A 43 2.65 2.35 -14.06
C GLY A 43 4.14 2.48 -13.73
N PHE A 44 4.67 1.63 -12.84
CA PHE A 44 6.10 1.52 -12.55
C PHE A 44 6.70 0.40 -13.41
N GLN A 45 7.07 0.75 -14.64
CA GLN A 45 7.45 -0.21 -15.68
C GLN A 45 8.57 -1.16 -15.22
N GLY A 46 8.34 -2.47 -15.41
CA GLY A 46 9.31 -3.51 -15.05
C GLY A 46 9.26 -3.99 -13.60
N VAL A 47 8.50 -3.33 -12.72
CA VAL A 47 8.45 -3.67 -11.28
C VAL A 47 7.36 -4.69 -10.98
N GLN A 48 7.74 -5.93 -10.66
CA GLN A 48 6.81 -7.06 -10.42
C GLN A 48 6.32 -7.17 -8.97
N ASP A 49 6.88 -6.35 -8.08
CA ASP A 49 6.47 -6.26 -6.68
C ASP A 49 5.00 -5.83 -6.58
N LYS A 50 4.34 -6.30 -5.51
CA LYS A 50 2.91 -6.10 -5.27
C LYS A 50 2.74 -5.45 -3.90
N PRO A 51 2.26 -4.20 -3.82
CA PRO A 51 1.93 -3.59 -2.54
C PRO A 51 0.58 -4.11 -2.03
N ASP A 52 0.39 -4.18 -0.71
CA ASP A 52 -0.90 -4.55 -0.12
C ASP A 52 -1.97 -3.48 -0.32
N GLY A 53 -1.55 -2.21 -0.42
CA GLY A 53 -2.42 -1.10 -0.78
C GLY A 53 -1.65 0.13 -1.25
N TRP A 54 -2.34 1.01 -1.96
CA TRP A 54 -1.75 2.19 -2.59
C TRP A 54 -2.77 3.33 -2.69
N TYR A 55 -2.25 4.55 -2.65
CA TYR A 55 -2.91 5.74 -3.18
C TYR A 55 -1.87 6.54 -3.96
N LEU A 56 -2.14 6.74 -5.24
CA LEU A 56 -1.23 7.31 -6.21
C LEU A 56 -1.93 8.50 -6.88
N PRO A 57 -1.71 9.75 -6.41
CA PRO A 57 -2.40 10.92 -6.94
C PRO A 57 -1.98 11.21 -8.39
N SER A 58 -2.85 11.86 -9.16
CA SER A 58 -2.54 12.26 -10.54
C SER A 58 -1.34 13.22 -10.61
N ASN A 59 -1.20 14.11 -9.63
CA ASN A 59 -0.06 15.01 -9.47
C ASN A 59 1.06 14.36 -8.64
N ARG A 60 2.23 14.18 -9.27
CA ARG A 60 3.41 13.54 -8.67
C ARG A 60 4.09 14.33 -7.53
N ASN A 61 3.72 15.59 -7.35
CA ASN A 61 4.18 16.44 -6.24
C ASN A 61 3.32 16.33 -4.97
N ASP A 62 2.14 15.72 -5.10
CA ASP A 62 1.26 15.41 -3.98
C ASP A 62 1.72 14.13 -3.29
N VAL A 63 1.15 13.86 -2.12
CA VAL A 63 1.56 12.75 -1.26
C VAL A 63 0.97 11.45 -1.79
N ALA A 64 1.83 10.52 -2.19
CA ALA A 64 1.47 9.13 -2.41
C ALA A 64 1.47 8.35 -1.09
N LEU A 65 0.72 7.26 -1.05
CA LEU A 65 0.68 6.33 0.08
C LEU A 65 0.90 4.91 -0.40
N VAL A 66 1.62 4.13 0.40
CA VAL A 66 1.70 2.68 0.25
C VAL A 66 1.46 1.99 1.59
N LEU A 67 0.71 0.90 1.55
CA LEU A 67 0.33 0.08 2.69
C LEU A 67 1.05 -1.27 2.59
N GLU A 68 1.55 -1.72 3.74
CA GLU A 68 2.04 -3.08 3.99
C GLU A 68 1.23 -3.61 5.18
N ALA A 69 0.48 -4.70 4.99
CA ALA A 69 -0.36 -5.29 6.03
C ALA A 69 0.24 -6.61 6.52
N LYS A 70 0.08 -6.93 7.80
CA LYS A 70 0.45 -8.24 8.34
C LYS A 70 -0.71 -8.86 9.12
N ALA A 71 -0.74 -10.19 9.19
CA ALA A 71 -1.68 -10.88 10.07
C ALA A 71 -1.51 -10.40 11.53
N SER A 72 -2.60 -10.29 12.29
CA SER A 72 -2.58 -9.66 13.64
C SER A 72 -1.73 -10.41 14.68
N THR A 73 -1.27 -11.61 14.35
CA THR A 73 -0.35 -12.42 15.17
C THR A 73 1.13 -12.15 14.86
N ILE A 74 1.43 -11.40 13.81
CA ILE A 74 2.80 -11.06 13.41
C ILE A 74 3.21 -9.76 14.10
N PRO A 75 4.26 -9.77 14.93
CA PRO A 75 4.77 -8.53 15.51
C PRO A 75 5.40 -7.67 14.41
N LEU A 76 5.05 -6.38 14.41
CA LEU A 76 5.64 -5.41 13.50
C LEU A 76 7.06 -5.06 13.97
N GLY A 77 8.06 -5.50 13.20
CA GLY A 77 9.47 -5.28 13.50
C GLY A 77 10.27 -4.84 12.28
N ARG A 78 11.59 -4.92 12.40
CA ARG A 78 12.51 -4.53 11.32
C ARG A 78 12.21 -5.22 9.98
N PRO A 79 11.95 -6.54 9.90
CA PRO A 79 11.72 -7.19 8.60
C PRO A 79 10.53 -6.60 7.85
N GLN A 80 9.42 -6.38 8.55
CA GLN A 80 8.19 -5.81 7.99
C GLN A 80 8.39 -4.33 7.59
N ALA A 81 9.18 -3.58 8.37
CA ALA A 81 9.55 -2.22 8.01
C ALA A 81 10.42 -2.16 6.75
N GLU A 82 11.34 -3.11 6.54
CA GLU A 82 12.16 -3.18 5.32
C GLU A 82 11.32 -3.53 4.08
N GLU A 83 10.30 -4.38 4.21
CA GLU A 83 9.32 -4.66 3.16
C GLU A 83 8.58 -3.37 2.75
N LEU A 84 8.06 -2.62 3.72
CA LEU A 84 7.44 -1.32 3.47
C LEU A 84 8.41 -0.31 2.85
N LEU A 85 9.65 -0.23 3.35
CA LEU A 85 10.66 0.68 2.83
C LEU A 85 11.04 0.37 1.38
N LYS A 86 11.07 -0.91 0.98
CA LYS A 86 11.23 -1.31 -0.42
C LYS A 86 10.12 -0.74 -1.29
N ASN A 87 8.86 -0.88 -0.86
CA ASN A 87 7.70 -0.36 -1.58
C ASN A 87 7.73 1.17 -1.67
N ILE A 88 8.12 1.87 -0.59
CA ILE A 88 8.32 3.32 -0.60
C ILE A 88 9.38 3.74 -1.63
N ARG A 89 10.50 3.02 -1.72
CA ARG A 89 11.57 3.34 -2.70
C ARG A 89 11.07 3.24 -4.14
N ILE A 90 10.28 2.21 -4.45
CA ILE A 90 9.64 2.06 -5.77
C ILE A 90 8.71 3.26 -6.05
N VAL A 91 7.83 3.60 -5.10
CA VAL A 91 6.89 4.73 -5.28
C VAL A 91 7.64 6.05 -5.46
N ASN A 92 8.75 6.24 -4.75
CA ASN A 92 9.60 7.42 -4.84
C ASN A 92 10.31 7.60 -6.20
N GLU A 93 10.34 6.58 -7.07
CA GLU A 93 10.83 6.75 -8.44
C GLU A 93 9.97 7.71 -9.25
N GLN A 94 8.69 7.87 -8.87
CA GLN A 94 7.74 8.73 -9.58
C GLN A 94 7.10 9.80 -8.71
N TYR A 95 7.09 9.66 -7.38
CA TYR A 95 6.48 10.60 -6.44
C TYR A 95 7.50 11.23 -5.50
N HIS A 96 7.43 12.55 -5.31
CA HIS A 96 8.40 13.26 -4.46
C HIS A 96 8.14 13.08 -2.96
N LYS A 97 6.92 12.66 -2.59
CA LYS A 97 6.49 12.48 -1.21
C LYS A 97 5.70 11.19 -1.12
N THR A 98 6.14 10.30 -0.23
CA THR A 98 5.47 9.03 0.01
C THR A 98 5.32 8.79 1.51
N VAL A 99 4.11 8.47 1.94
CA VAL A 99 3.81 7.96 3.28
C VAL A 99 3.70 6.44 3.20
N GLY A 100 4.48 5.74 4.02
CA GLY A 100 4.30 4.31 4.22
C GLY A 100 3.48 4.03 5.47
N LEU A 101 2.53 3.10 5.37
CA LEU A 101 1.79 2.56 6.50
C LEU A 101 2.15 1.08 6.66
N LEU A 102 2.63 0.72 7.84
CA LEU A 102 2.77 -0.67 8.26
C LEU A 102 1.63 -0.96 9.25
N TYR A 103 0.76 -1.90 8.92
CA TYR A 103 -0.51 -2.13 9.59
C TYR A 103 -0.66 -3.56 10.09
#